data_AF-A0A2G6KVQ9-F1
#
_entry.id   AF-A0A2G6KVQ9-F1
#
_cell.length_a   1.000
_cell.length_b   1.000
_cell.length_c   1.000
_cell.angle_alpha   90.00
_cell.angle_beta   90.00
_cell.angle_gamma   90.00
#
_symmetry.space_group_name_H-M   'P 1'
#
loop_
_entity.id
_entity.type
_entity.pdbx_description
1 polymer ?
#
loop_
_entity_poly.entity_id
_entity_poly.type
_entity_poly.pdbx_seq_one_letter_code
_entity_poly.pdbx_strand_id
1 'polypeptide(L)'
;HLPHMLAYTLVDMLAASTAVTDVFRFAAGGFRDFTRIASSDPVMWRDIAVANREALLEELDAFEGHLKRLRHAVDSADGAALIDIFARAKTARDAFAKELAERSQDSTE
;
A
#
# COMPACT_ATOMS: atom_id res chain seq x y z
N HIS A 1 -5.89 -8.00 -4.08
CA HIS A 1 -7.04 -7.32 -3.42
C HIS A 1 -6.59 -6.38 -2.30
N LEU A 2 -5.66 -6.79 -1.44
CA LEU A 2 -5.13 -5.95 -0.35
C LEU A 2 -4.76 -4.51 -0.76
N PRO A 3 -4.05 -4.25 -1.90
CA PRO A 3 -3.71 -2.88 -2.28
C PRO A 3 -4.93 -1.94 -2.40
N HIS A 4 -6.07 -2.45 -2.91
CA HIS A 4 -7.31 -1.66 -2.99
C HIS A 4 -7.86 -1.35 -1.60
N MET A 5 -7.85 -2.31 -0.68
CA MET A 5 -8.33 -2.06 0.69
C MET A 5 -7.49 -0.98 1.37
N LEU A 6 -6.16 -1.06 1.24
CA LEU A 6 -5.25 -0.05 1.81
C LEU A 6 -5.46 1.34 1.17
N ALA A 7 -5.67 1.39 -0.14
CA ALA A 7 -5.96 2.64 -0.83
C ALA A 7 -7.31 3.25 -0.39
N TYR A 8 -8.37 2.44 -0.27
CA TYR A 8 -9.66 2.90 0.25
C TYR A 8 -9.54 3.43 1.68
N THR A 9 -8.90 2.68 2.59
CA THR A 9 -8.71 3.10 3.98
C THR A 9 -7.92 4.40 4.10
N LEU A 10 -6.87 4.57 3.29
CA LEU A 10 -6.06 5.79 3.31
C LEU A 10 -6.87 7.01 2.84
N VAL A 11 -7.63 6.88 1.75
CA VAL A 11 -8.47 7.97 1.24
C VAL A 11 -9.60 8.31 2.21
N ASP A 12 -10.24 7.30 2.80
CA ASP A 12 -11.31 7.48 3.80
C ASP A 12 -10.80 8.20 5.06
N MET A 13 -9.64 7.80 5.59
CA MET A 13 -8.98 8.48 6.72
C MET A 13 -8.77 9.97 6.44
N LEU A 14 -8.36 10.32 5.22
CA LEU A 14 -8.13 11.72 4.84
C LEU A 14 -9.42 12.49 4.66
N ALA A 15 -10.46 11.87 4.09
CA ALA A 15 -11.78 12.48 3.95
C ALA A 15 -12.42 12.80 5.32
N ALA A 16 -12.13 11.97 6.34
CA ALA A 16 -12.60 12.17 7.71
C ALA A 16 -11.84 13.27 8.49
N SER A 17 -10.65 13.68 8.02
CA SER A 17 -9.84 14.71 8.67
C SER A 17 -10.27 16.11 8.23
N THR A 18 -10.45 17.06 9.14
CA THR A 18 -10.77 18.47 8.79
C THR A 18 -9.65 19.21 8.04
N ALA A 19 -8.48 18.59 7.87
CA ALA A 19 -7.30 19.14 7.20
C ALA A 19 -7.23 18.82 5.69
N VAL A 20 -8.33 18.36 5.08
CA VAL A 20 -8.42 17.90 3.68
C VAL A 20 -7.70 18.83 2.69
N THR A 21 -7.83 20.14 2.87
CA THR A 21 -7.32 21.15 1.94
C THR A 21 -5.79 21.18 1.83
N ASP A 22 -5.06 20.85 2.90
CA ASP A 22 -3.60 20.87 2.89
C ASP A 22 -3.02 19.52 2.47
N VAL A 23 -3.64 18.40 2.85
CA VAL A 23 -3.11 17.07 2.51
C VAL A 23 -3.11 16.84 1.00
N PHE A 24 -4.19 17.16 0.28
CA PHE A 24 -4.20 17.03 -1.19
C PHE A 24 -3.21 17.97 -1.89
N ARG A 25 -2.81 19.06 -1.22
CA ARG A 25 -1.87 20.06 -1.77
C ARG A 25 -0.41 19.65 -1.56
N PHE A 26 -0.10 18.93 -0.48
CA PHE A 26 1.24 18.40 -0.18
C PHE A 26 1.45 16.94 -0.61
N ALA A 27 0.38 16.21 -0.93
CA ALA A 27 0.39 14.86 -1.45
C ALA A 27 0.82 14.83 -2.93
N ALA A 28 2.10 15.12 -3.18
CA ALA A 28 2.72 15.01 -4.50
C ALA A 28 2.77 13.55 -5.00
N GLY A 29 2.69 13.38 -6.33
CA GLY A 29 3.03 12.18 -7.12
C GLY A 29 2.62 10.82 -6.55
N GLY A 30 3.45 10.28 -5.64
CA GLY A 30 3.30 8.94 -5.08
C GLY A 30 1.97 8.69 -4.36
N PHE A 31 1.39 9.71 -3.71
CA PHE A 31 0.06 9.57 -3.11
C PHE A 31 -1.02 9.39 -4.18
N ARG A 32 -1.00 10.23 -5.23
CA ARG A 32 -1.94 10.13 -6.36
C ARG A 32 -1.82 8.77 -7.05
N ASP A 33 -0.61 8.27 -7.26
CA ASP A 33 -0.40 6.98 -7.93
C ASP A 33 -0.88 5.81 -7.08
N PHE A 34 -0.58 5.83 -5.77
CA PHE A 34 -1.02 4.79 -4.84
C PHE A 34 -2.54 4.78 -4.66
N THR A 35 -3.17 5.96 -4.55
CA THR A 35 -4.61 6.09 -4.29
C THR A 35 -5.47 6.07 -5.55
N ARG A 36 -4.90 6.13 -6.76
CA ARG A 36 -5.64 6.04 -8.03
C ARG A 36 -6.59 4.85 -8.07
N ILE A 37 -6.19 3.73 -7.47
CA ILE A 37 -6.99 2.50 -7.46
C ILE A 37 -8.22 2.56 -6.53
N ALA A 38 -8.25 3.50 -5.57
CA ALA A 38 -9.42 3.76 -4.73
C ALA A 38 -10.57 4.43 -5.50
N SER A 39 -10.34 4.93 -6.71
CA SER A 39 -11.40 5.43 -7.59
C SER A 39 -12.12 4.33 -8.39
N SER A 40 -11.85 3.06 -8.09
CA SER A 40 -12.52 1.92 -8.73
C SER A 40 -13.96 1.75 -8.25
N ASP A 41 -14.77 1.01 -9.01
CA ASP A 41 -16.18 0.78 -8.68
C ASP A 41 -16.37 0.11 -7.30
N PRO A 42 -17.09 0.74 -6.36
CA PRO A 42 -17.20 0.24 -4.99
C PRO A 42 -18.08 -1.02 -4.89
N VAL A 43 -19.03 -1.22 -5.80
CA VAL A 43 -19.92 -2.40 -5.78
C VAL A 43 -19.14 -3.64 -6.19
N MET A 44 -18.34 -3.54 -7.24
CA MET A 44 -17.43 -4.58 -7.69
C MET A 44 -16.41 -4.94 -6.61
N TRP A 45 -15.78 -3.95 -5.98
CA TRP A 45 -14.76 -4.21 -4.95
C TRP A 45 -15.33 -4.76 -3.65
N ARG A 46 -16.59 -4.43 -3.31
CA ARG A 46 -17.34 -5.13 -2.26
C ARG A 46 -17.48 -6.61 -2.61
N ASP A 47 -17.95 -6.94 -3.81
CA ASP A 47 -18.19 -8.33 -4.20
C ASP A 47 -16.91 -9.15 -4.22
N ILE A 48 -15.80 -8.56 -4.70
CA ILE A 48 -14.45 -9.14 -4.63
C ILE A 48 -14.03 -9.38 -3.18
N ALA A 49 -14.21 -8.40 -2.29
CA ALA A 49 -13.82 -8.53 -0.89
C ALA A 49 -14.63 -9.61 -0.17
N VAL A 50 -15.93 -9.71 -0.44
CA VAL A 50 -16.80 -10.75 0.13
C VAL A 50 -16.42 -12.13 -0.41
N ALA A 51 -16.19 -12.26 -1.72
CA ALA A 51 -15.83 -13.53 -2.35
C ALA A 51 -14.45 -14.05 -1.89
N ASN A 52 -13.51 -13.16 -1.57
CA ASN A 52 -12.15 -13.50 -1.15
C ASN A 52 -11.89 -13.19 0.33
N ARG A 53 -12.93 -13.26 1.18
CA ARG A 53 -12.88 -12.77 2.57
C ARG A 53 -11.74 -13.36 3.39
N GLU A 54 -11.57 -14.68 3.37
CA GLU A 54 -10.63 -15.38 4.25
C GLU A 54 -9.18 -14.99 3.95
N ALA A 55 -8.75 -15.14 2.69
CA ALA A 55 -7.42 -14.71 2.26
C ALA A 55 -7.22 -13.19 2.44
N LEU A 56 -8.27 -12.38 2.27
CA LEU A 56 -8.14 -10.94 2.49
C LEU A 56 -7.91 -10.59 3.96
N LEU A 57 -8.56 -11.30 4.90
CA LEU A 57 -8.36 -11.11 6.33
C LEU A 57 -6.94 -11.50 6.74
N GLU A 58 -6.42 -12.63 6.27
CA GLU A 58 -5.05 -13.06 6.54
C GLU A 58 -4.02 -12.01 6.09
N GLU A 59 -4.20 -11.46 4.89
CA GLU A 59 -3.34 -10.42 4.33
C GLU A 59 -3.47 -9.08 5.07
N LEU A 60 -4.67 -8.73 5.53
CA LEU A 60 -4.90 -7.53 6.36
C LEU A 60 -4.21 -7.66 7.72
N ASP A 61 -4.32 -8.80 8.39
CA ASP A 61 -3.68 -9.08 9.67
C ASP A 61 -2.15 -9.06 9.54
N ALA A 62 -1.63 -9.67 8.47
CA ALA A 62 -0.20 -9.62 8.16
C ALA A 62 0.27 -8.17 7.98
N PHE A 63 -0.44 -7.38 7.17
CA PHE A 63 -0.14 -5.97 6.96
C PHE A 63 -0.19 -5.18 8.28
N GLU A 64 -1.20 -5.40 9.12
CA GLU A 64 -1.32 -4.75 10.42
C GLU A 64 -0.10 -5.07 11.31
N GLY A 65 0.39 -6.31 11.29
CA GLY A 65 1.63 -6.70 11.97
C GLY A 65 2.88 -5.98 11.45
N HIS A 66 2.99 -5.78 10.13
CA HIS A 66 4.04 -4.95 9.54
C HIS A 66 3.93 -3.48 9.96
N LEU A 67 2.72 -2.92 9.94
CA LEU A 67 2.47 -1.54 10.32
C LEU A 67 2.74 -1.29 11.81
N LYS A 68 2.36 -2.21 12.70
CA LYS A 68 2.66 -2.16 14.14
C LYS A 68 4.18 -2.10 14.41
N ARG A 69 4.97 -2.92 13.69
CA ARG A 69 6.44 -2.89 13.79
C ARG A 69 7.02 -1.56 13.34
N LEU A 70 6.56 -1.04 12.21
CA LEU A 70 6.98 0.28 11.71
C LEU A 70 6.62 1.38 12.72
N ARG A 71 5.38 1.40 13.21
CA ARG A 71 4.91 2.34 14.23
C ARG A 71 5.82 2.30 15.46
N HIS A 72 6.13 1.11 15.98
CA HIS A 72 7.00 0.97 17.14
C HIS A 72 8.39 1.56 16.90
N ALA A 73 9.02 1.25 15.75
CA ALA A 73 10.33 1.80 15.40
C ALA A 73 10.33 3.33 15.29
N VAL A 74 9.25 3.92 14.78
CA VAL A 74 9.07 5.39 14.75
C VAL A 74 8.93 5.94 16.17
N ASP A 75 8.06 5.34 16.99
CA ASP A 75 7.76 5.76 18.37
C ASP A 75 8.99 5.71 19.27
N SER A 76 9.86 4.71 19.07
CA SER A 76 11.12 4.56 19.80
C SER A 76 12.30 5.32 19.18
N ALA A 77 12.09 6.04 18.08
CA ALA A 77 13.14 6.67 17.28
C ALA A 77 14.30 5.72 16.90
N ASP A 78 13.99 4.44 16.67
CA ASP A 78 14.96 3.40 16.34
C ASP A 78 15.34 3.48 14.85
N GLY A 79 16.36 4.31 14.57
CA GLY A 79 16.85 4.52 13.21
C GLY A 79 17.38 3.25 12.53
N ALA A 80 17.93 2.30 13.29
CA ALA A 80 18.43 1.06 12.73
C ALA A 80 17.28 0.17 12.25
N ALA A 81 16.26 -0.01 13.10
CA ALA A 81 15.06 -0.76 12.73
C ALA A 81 14.34 -0.14 11.53
N LEU A 82 14.30 1.19 11.44
CA LEU A 82 13.73 1.91 10.29
C LEU A 82 14.49 1.63 9.00
N ILE A 83 15.83 1.74 9.02
CA ILE A 83 16.68 1.41 7.85
C ILE A 83 16.43 -0.02 7.41
N ASP A 84 16.39 -0.96 8.34
CA ASP A 84 16.16 -2.38 8.04
C ASP A 84 14.79 -2.62 7.40
N ILE A 85 13.73 -1.99 7.92
CA ILE A 85 12.38 -2.07 7.34
C ILE A 85 12.37 -1.51 5.91
N PHE A 86 12.95 -0.34 5.70
CA PHE A 86 12.95 0.32 4.39
C PHE A 86 13.82 -0.40 3.37
N ALA A 87 15.00 -0.88 3.78
CA ALA A 87 15.91 -1.62 2.92
C ALA A 87 15.26 -2.92 2.43
N ARG A 88 14.62 -3.69 3.32
CA ARG A 88 13.88 -4.89 2.92
C ARG A 88 12.79 -4.59 1.90
N ALA A 89 12.00 -3.53 2.12
CA ALA A 89 10.96 -3.11 1.20
C ALA A 89 11.53 -2.70 -0.18
N LYS A 90 12.63 -1.95 -0.18
CA LYS A 90 13.32 -1.54 -1.41
C LYS A 90 13.84 -2.75 -2.19
N THR A 91 14.57 -3.66 -1.54
CA THR A 91 15.12 -4.85 -2.21
C THR A 91 14.02 -5.69 -2.84
N ALA A 92 12.92 -5.92 -2.13
CA ALA A 92 11.78 -6.66 -2.67
C ALA A 92 11.16 -5.95 -3.90
N ARG A 93 11.01 -4.62 -3.85
CA ARG A 93 10.45 -3.84 -4.95
C ARG A 93 11.33 -3.84 -6.19
N ASP A 94 12.64 -3.69 -6.00
CA ASP A 94 13.63 -3.65 -7.09
C ASP A 94 13.71 -5.02 -7.78
N ALA A 95 13.68 -6.12 -7.01
CA ALA A 95 13.62 -7.48 -7.56
C ALA A 95 12.37 -7.69 -8.42
N PHE A 96 11.20 -7.30 -7.91
CA PHE A 96 9.94 -7.37 -8.67
C PHE A 96 9.97 -6.50 -9.93
N ALA A 97 10.58 -5.31 -9.89
CA ALA A 97 10.72 -4.45 -11.06
C ALA A 97 11.59 -5.10 -12.16
N LYS A 98 12.68 -5.76 -11.76
CA LYS A 98 13.59 -6.47 -12.67
C LYS A 98 12.86 -7.62 -13.37
N GLU A 99 12.14 -8.43 -12.60
CA GLU A 99 11.36 -9.55 -13.14
C GLU A 99 10.32 -9.09 -14.18
N LEU A 100 9.62 -7.98 -13.93
CA LEU A 100 8.68 -7.42 -14.90
C LEU A 100 9.35 -6.96 -16.19
N ALA A 101 10.55 -6.36 -16.10
CA ALA A 101 11.30 -5.92 -17.26
C ALA A 101 11.75 -7.09 -18.13
N GLU A 102 12.25 -8.16 -17.51
CA GLU A 102 12.69 -9.39 -18.18
C GLU A 102 11.51 -10.08 -18.89
N ARG A 103 10.37 -10.23 -18.21
CA ARG A 103 9.15 -10.82 -18.80
C ARG A 103 8.60 -10.05 -19.98
N SER A 104 8.80 -8.73 -19.99
CA SER A 104 8.35 -7.87 -21.10
C SER A 104 9.26 -7.98 -22.32
N GLN A 105 10.54 -8.30 -22.13
CA GLN A 105 11.51 -8.50 -23.21
C GLN A 105 11.26 -9.84 -23.93
N ASP A 106 11.03 -10.93 -23.18
CA ASP A 106 10.73 -12.27 -23.73
C ASP A 106 9.42 -12.33 -24.53
N SER A 107 8.45 -11.44 -24.27
CA SER A 107 7.20 -11.38 -25.03
C SER A 107 7.27 -10.62 -26.36
N THR A 108 8.44 -10.05 -26.69
CA THR A 108 8.68 -9.26 -27.91
C THR A 108 9.61 -9.94 -28.92
N GLU A 109 10.13 -11.13 -28.61
CA GLU A 109 10.85 -12.02 -29.52
C GLU A 109 9.96 -13.18 -29.97
#